data_AF-A0A9D6LC46-F1
#
_entry.id   AF-A0A9D6LC46-F1
#
_cell.length_a   1.000
_cell.length_b   1.000
_cell.length_c   1.000
_cell.angle_alpha   90.00
_cell.angle_beta   90.00
_cell.angle_gamma   90.00
#
_symmetry.space_group_name_H-M   'P 1'
#
loop_
_entity.id
_entity.type
_entity.pdbx_description
1 polymer ?
#
loop_
_entity_poly.entity_id
_entity_poly.type
_entity_poly.pdbx_seq_one_letter_code
_entity_poly.pdbx_strand_id
1 'polypeptide(L)' 'MASGDDVRLAKVGTIMIAVADLPRAIAFYRDALGIALRFATEEFAFFDGGGVQIGLRRAAS' A
#
# COMPACT_ATOMS: atom_id res chain seq x y z
N MET A 1 31.97 5.93 -6.08
CA MET A 1 31.13 6.64 -5.10
C MET A 1 30.24 7.58 -5.90
N ALA A 2 28.91 7.50 -5.76
CA ALA A 2 28.02 8.45 -6.42
C ALA A 2 28.31 9.85 -5.85
N SER A 3 28.56 10.82 -6.73
CA SER A 3 28.67 12.23 -6.33
C SER A 3 27.29 12.70 -5.84
N GLY A 4 27.25 13.56 -4.83
CA GLY A 4 26.01 14.02 -4.18
C GLY A 4 25.01 14.73 -5.10
N ASP A 5 25.42 15.06 -6.32
CA ASP A 5 24.59 15.75 -7.31
C ASP A 5 23.58 14.85 -8.03
N ASP A 6 23.58 13.52 -7.84
CA ASP A 6 22.67 12.59 -8.56
C ASP A 6 21.53 12.01 -7.71
N VAL A 7 21.42 12.38 -6.43
CA VAL A 7 20.25 11.99 -5.64
C VAL A 7 19.07 12.89 -6.04
N ARG A 8 18.11 12.31 -6.76
CA ARG A 8 16.85 12.95 -7.12
C ARG A 8 15.70 12.18 -6.51
N LEU A 9 14.65 12.90 -6.14
CA LEU A 9 13.42 12.28 -5.65
C LEU A 9 12.77 11.48 -6.78
N ALA A 10 12.54 10.19 -6.56
CA ALA A 10 11.78 9.35 -7.47
C ALA A 10 10.28 9.49 -7.23
N LYS A 11 9.46 8.97 -8.16
CA LYS A 11 8.01 8.83 -7.95
C LYS A 11 7.73 7.94 -6.75
N VAL A 12 6.62 8.18 -6.05
CA VAL A 12 6.17 7.34 -4.94
C VAL A 12 5.86 5.94 -5.46
N GLY A 13 6.59 4.93 -4.94
CA GLY A 13 6.38 3.53 -5.30
C GLY A 13 5.31 2.84 -4.45
N THR A 14 5.27 3.13 -3.15
CA THR A 14 4.38 2.45 -2.20
C THR A 14 3.87 3.42 -1.14
N ILE A 15 2.59 3.29 -0.78
CA ILE A 15 1.97 4.00 0.34
C ILE A 15 1.50 2.95 1.34
N MET A 16 1.97 3.04 2.60
CA MET A 16 1.53 2.17 3.69
C MET A 16 0.52 2.89 4.58
N ILE A 17 -0.66 2.30 4.72
CA ILE A 17 -1.77 2.83 5.50
C ILE A 17 -2.04 1.90 6.68
N ALA A 18 -2.03 2.46 7.89
CA ALA A 18 -2.45 1.73 9.07
C ALA A 18 -3.98 1.77 9.19
N VAL A 19 -4.61 0.61 9.37
CA VAL A 19 -6.07 0.47 9.50
C VAL A 19 -6.42 -0.25 10.79
N ALA A 20 -7.52 0.17 11.43
CA ALA A 20 -7.99 -0.47 12.67
C ALA A 20 -8.55 -1.88 12.44
N ASP A 21 -9.20 -2.10 11.29
CA ASP A 21 -9.80 -3.36 10.88
C ASP A 21 -9.35 -3.70 9.46
N LEU A 22 -8.42 -4.64 9.35
CA LEU A 22 -7.83 -5.04 8.08
C LEU A 22 -8.83 -5.76 7.15
N PRO A 23 -9.60 -6.78 7.59
CA PRO A 23 -10.64 -7.38 6.76
C PRO A 23 -11.65 -6.38 6.19
N ARG A 24 -12.14 -5.45 7.02
CA ARG A 24 -13.07 -4.40 6.57
C ARG A 24 -12.42 -3.49 5.53
N ALA A 25 -11.18 -3.07 5.77
CA ALA A 25 -10.46 -2.23 4.82
C ALA A 25 -10.23 -2.97 3.49
N ILE A 26 -9.85 -4.24 3.53
CA ILE A 26 -9.67 -5.04 2.31
C ILE A 26 -10.95 -5.07 1.46
N ALA A 27 -12.11 -5.34 2.09
CA ALA A 27 -13.39 -5.34 1.40
C ALA A 27 -13.72 -3.96 0.80
N PHE A 28 -13.42 -2.87 1.52
CA PHE A 28 -13.61 -1.52 0.98
C PHE A 28 -12.76 -1.25 -0.28
N TYR A 29 -11.45 -1.49 -0.21
CA TYR A 29 -10.55 -1.24 -1.35
C TYR A 29 -10.83 -2.16 -2.54
N ARG A 30 -11.12 -3.45 -2.28
CA ARG A 30 -11.40 -4.44 -3.34
C ARG A 30 -12.80 -4.29 -3.92
N ASP A 31 -13.83 -4.29 -3.09
CA ASP A 31 -15.23 -4.48 -3.51
C ASP A 31 -15.93 -3.16 -3.77
N ALA A 32 -15.71 -2.14 -2.93
CA ALA A 32 -16.36 -0.85 -3.10
C ALA A 32 -15.62 0.04 -4.11
N LEU A 33 -14.28 0.02 -4.08
CA LEU A 33 -13.45 0.83 -4.98
C LEU A 33 -12.99 0.08 -6.23
N GLY A 34 -13.12 -1.25 -6.28
CA GLY A 34 -12.70 -2.06 -7.43
C GLY A 34 -11.19 -2.13 -7.63
N ILE A 35 -10.38 -1.81 -6.61
CA ILE A 35 -8.93 -1.80 -6.72
C ILE A 35 -8.42 -3.24 -6.63
N ALA A 36 -7.55 -3.63 -7.56
CA ALA A 36 -7.08 -5.01 -7.66
C ALA A 36 -6.23 -5.39 -6.44
N LEU A 37 -6.77 -6.28 -5.61
CA LEU A 37 -6.03 -6.92 -4.53
C LEU A 37 -4.99 -7.87 -5.12
N ARG A 38 -3.71 -7.60 -4.86
CA ARG A 38 -2.60 -8.45 -5.31
C ARG A 38 -2.43 -9.65 -4.38
N PHE A 39 -2.38 -9.38 -3.07
CA PHE A 39 -2.36 -10.43 -2.05
C PHE A 39 -2.69 -9.86 -0.66
N ALA A 40 -3.08 -10.75 0.25
CA ALA A 40 -3.37 -10.42 1.64
C ALA A 40 -2.87 -11.52 2.59
N THR A 41 -2.50 -11.10 3.79
CA THR A 41 -2.18 -11.92 4.97
C THR A 41 -3.06 -11.45 6.14
N GLU A 42 -2.90 -12.05 7.32
CA GLU A 42 -3.60 -11.61 8.53
C GLU A 42 -3.15 -10.22 9.02
N GLU A 43 -1.95 -9.79 8.65
CA GLU A 43 -1.32 -8.56 9.14
C GLU A 43 -1.30 -7.43 8.11
N PHE A 44 -1.28 -7.77 6.82
CA PHE A 44 -1.17 -6.78 5.75
C PHE A 44 -1.85 -7.21 4.44
N ALA A 45 -2.14 -6.24 3.58
CA ALA A 45 -2.64 -6.47 2.23
C ALA A 45 -2.06 -5.46 1.25
N PHE A 46 -1.86 -5.86 0.01
CA PHE A 46 -1.34 -5.00 -1.03
C PHE A 46 -2.24 -4.98 -2.27
N PHE A 47 -2.47 -3.78 -2.79
CA PHE A 47 -3.31 -3.50 -3.93
C PHE A 47 -2.51 -2.82 -5.03
N ASP A 48 -2.92 -3.03 -6.27
CA ASP A 48 -2.45 -2.27 -7.42
C ASP A 48 -3.25 -0.98 -7.56
N GLY A 49 -2.63 0.15 -7.22
CA GLY A 49 -3.18 1.49 -7.38
C GLY A 49 -2.88 2.13 -8.74
N GLY A 50 -2.51 1.35 -9.77
CA GLY A 50 -2.29 1.89 -11.13
C GLY A 50 -0.97 2.64 -11.28
N GLY A 51 0.11 2.05 -10.77
CA GLY A 51 1.46 2.64 -10.80
C GLY A 51 1.99 3.07 -9.43
N VAL A 52 1.19 2.90 -8.38
CA VAL A 52 1.60 2.96 -6.97
C VAL A 52 1.03 1.75 -6.25
N GLN A 53 1.80 1.16 -5.34
CA GLN A 53 1.33 0.09 -4.48
C GLN A 53 0.63 0.67 -3.25
N ILE A 54 -0.60 0.25 -2.99
CA ILE A 54 -1.31 0.61 -1.76
C ILE A 54 -1.18 -0.57 -0.80
N GLY A 55 -0.46 -0.37 0.29
CA GLY A 55 -0.31 -1.35 1.36
C GLY A 55 -1.18 -0.99 2.56
N LEU A 56 -1.93 -1.95 3.07
CA LEU A 56 -2.67 -1.85 4.32
C LEU A 56 -1.94 -2.68 5.36
N ARG A 57 -1.81 -2.16 6.59
CA ARG A 57 -1.36 -2.91 7.75
C ARG A 57 -2.33 -2.71 8.91
N ARG A 58 -2.47 -3.71 9.77
CA ARG A 58 -3.18 -3.50 11.04
C ARG A 58 -2.43 -2.45 11.88
N ALA A 59 -3.17 -1.50 12.45
CA ALA A 59 -2.63 -0.58 13.45
C ALA A 59 -2.30 -1.35 14.73
N ALA A 60 -1.18 -1.04 15.38
CA ALA A 60 -0.92 -1.56 16.72
C ALA A 60 -1.95 -0.94 17.68
N SER A 61 -2.57 -1.77 18.51
CA SER A 61 -3.50 -1.38 19.57
C SER A 61 -2.77 -0.66 20.70
#